data_AF-A0A498SBS7-F1
#
_entry.id   AF-A0A498SBS7-F1
#
_cell.length_a   1.000
_cell.length_b   1.000
_cell.length_c   1.000
_cell.angle_alpha   90.00
_cell.angle_beta   90.00
_cell.angle_gamma   90.00
#
_symmetry.space_group_name_H-M   'P 1'
#
loop_
_entity.id
_entity.type
_entity.pdbx_description
1 polymer ?
#
loop_
_entity_poly.entity_id
_entity_poly.type
_entity_poly.pdbx_seq_one_letter_code
_entity_poly.pdbx_strand_id
1 'polypeptide(L)'
;MTSGALSGYSIYQLQLFLIVIVQFVYSELNRQICQERGFNSESLQCSSCADLPQFHLDELVADCNSCCRKDYVEARQEKYPLAHIEICECNLGRFPQAEAFVKSNMVKKWGTCVKVHHVRGTLPTIKLLDAQGEVQKIMNIEKWDTDTITEFLNTWLEC
;
A
#
# COMPACT_ATOMS: atom_id res chain seq x y z
N MET A 1 -34.26 -50.82 -9.19
CA MET A 1 -33.80 -50.06 -8.01
C MET A 1 -32.85 -48.94 -8.47
N THR A 2 -33.34 -47.81 -9.02
CA THR A 2 -32.48 -46.67 -9.43
C THR A 2 -33.20 -45.30 -9.41
N SER A 3 -34.37 -45.13 -8.76
CA SER A 3 -35.09 -43.82 -8.77
C SER A 3 -34.64 -42.81 -7.71
N GLY A 4 -33.74 -43.17 -6.78
CA GLY A 4 -33.36 -42.30 -5.64
C GLY A 4 -32.25 -41.28 -5.94
N ALA A 5 -31.36 -41.55 -6.89
CA ALA A 5 -30.14 -40.75 -7.07
C ALA A 5 -30.34 -39.48 -7.93
N LEU A 6 -31.23 -39.52 -8.92
CA LEU A 6 -31.52 -38.38 -9.81
C LEU A 6 -32.33 -37.27 -9.10
N SER A 7 -33.22 -37.66 -8.17
CA SER A 7 -34.02 -36.73 -7.36
C SER A 7 -33.14 -35.96 -6.36
N GLY A 8 -32.20 -36.65 -5.71
CA GLY A 8 -31.26 -36.03 -4.78
C GLY A 8 -30.39 -34.96 -5.45
N TYR A 9 -29.85 -35.23 -6.65
CA TYR A 9 -29.03 -34.28 -7.40
C TYR A 9 -29.82 -33.01 -7.77
N SER A 10 -31.09 -33.16 -8.16
CA SER A 10 -31.99 -32.03 -8.44
C SER A 10 -32.28 -31.17 -7.21
N ILE A 11 -32.47 -31.79 -6.03
CA ILE A 11 -32.68 -31.08 -4.76
C ILE A 11 -31.43 -30.31 -4.34
N TYR A 12 -30.24 -30.90 -4.44
CA TYR A 12 -28.98 -30.19 -4.11
C TYR A 12 -28.72 -29.00 -5.05
N GLN A 13 -29.05 -29.12 -6.34
CA GLN A 13 -28.94 -28.01 -7.29
C GLN A 13 -29.92 -26.88 -6.96
N LEU A 14 -31.17 -27.21 -6.61
CA LEU A 14 -32.16 -26.23 -6.18
C LEU A 14 -31.76 -25.53 -4.87
N GLN A 15 -31.20 -26.28 -3.92
CA GLN A 15 -30.66 -25.74 -2.67
C GLN A 15 -29.48 -24.80 -2.90
N LEU A 16 -28.50 -25.18 -3.74
CA LEU A 16 -27.38 -24.32 -4.11
C LEU A 16 -27.86 -23.03 -4.79
N PHE A 17 -28.81 -23.14 -5.71
CA PHE A 17 -29.39 -21.98 -6.40
C PHE A 17 -30.08 -21.02 -5.44
N LEU A 18 -30.87 -21.54 -4.49
CA LEU A 18 -31.48 -20.73 -3.43
C LEU A 18 -30.43 -20.01 -2.57
N ILE A 19 -29.36 -20.70 -2.19
CA ILE A 19 -28.26 -20.10 -1.40
C ILE A 19 -27.62 -18.94 -2.18
N VAL A 20 -27.34 -19.13 -3.47
CA VAL A 20 -26.74 -18.07 -4.32
C VAL A 20 -27.66 -16.86 -4.43
N ILE A 21 -28.96 -17.07 -4.64
CA ILE A 21 -29.93 -15.97 -4.70
C ILE A 21 -29.97 -15.20 -3.38
N VAL A 22 -30.03 -15.89 -2.24
CA VAL A 22 -30.07 -15.26 -0.92
C VAL A 22 -28.81 -14.41 -0.68
N GLN A 23 -27.63 -14.93 -1.04
CA GLN A 23 -26.36 -14.19 -0.94
C GLN A 23 -26.36 -12.95 -1.83
N PHE A 24 -26.85 -13.05 -3.07
CA PHE A 24 -26.93 -11.93 -3.99
C PHE A 24 -27.85 -10.82 -3.47
N VAL A 25 -29.05 -11.18 -3.00
CA VAL A 25 -30.03 -10.22 -2.43
C VAL A 25 -29.45 -9.53 -1.19
N TYR A 26 -28.78 -10.28 -0.32
CA TYR A 26 -28.16 -9.71 0.88
C TYR A 26 -27.06 -8.70 0.53
N SER A 27 -26.23 -9.01 -0.47
CA SER A 27 -25.19 -8.11 -0.97
C SER A 27 -25.76 -6.82 -1.55
N GLU A 28 -26.84 -6.93 -2.34
CA GLU A 28 -27.51 -5.77 -2.95
C GLU A 28 -28.15 -4.87 -1.88
N LEU A 29 -28.83 -5.48 -0.91
CA LEU A 29 -29.44 -4.74 0.20
C LEU A 29 -28.38 -4.00 1.03
N ASN A 30 -27.25 -4.64 1.32
CA ASN A 30 -26.17 -4.01 2.05
C ASN A 30 -25.56 -2.82 1.28
N ARG A 31 -25.45 -2.93 -0.06
CA ARG A 31 -25.02 -1.82 -0.91
C ARG A 31 -25.99 -0.65 -0.86
N GLN A 32 -27.29 -0.90 -0.95
CA GLN A 32 -28.32 0.15 -0.88
C GLN A 32 -28.30 0.89 0.47
N ILE A 33 -28.22 0.13 1.57
CA ILE A 33 -28.12 0.68 2.92
C ILE A 33 -26.89 1.60 3.05
N CYS A 34 -25.75 1.19 2.51
CA CYS A 34 -24.54 2.02 2.53
C CYS A 34 -24.68 3.29 1.67
N GLN A 35 -25.32 3.17 0.49
CA GLN A 35 -25.58 4.31 -0.38
C GLN A 35 -26.51 5.35 0.25
N GLU A 36 -27.55 4.91 0.98
CA GLU A 36 -28.45 5.80 1.72
C GLU A 36 -27.73 6.56 2.85
N ARG A 37 -26.69 5.95 3.43
CA ARG A 37 -25.79 6.60 4.40
C ARG A 37 -24.68 7.44 3.75
N GLY A 38 -24.65 7.53 2.43
CA GLY A 38 -23.67 8.32 1.68
C GLY A 38 -22.35 7.61 1.36
N PHE A 39 -22.27 6.28 1.58
CA PHE A 39 -21.06 5.50 1.35
C PHE A 39 -21.13 4.65 0.08
N ASN A 40 -20.05 4.63 -0.69
CA ASN A 40 -19.89 3.70 -1.82
C ASN A 40 -19.09 2.46 -1.38
N SER A 41 -19.78 1.38 -1.03
CA SER A 41 -19.17 0.13 -0.54
C SER A 41 -18.30 -0.60 -1.57
N GLU A 42 -18.32 -0.22 -2.86
CA GLU A 42 -17.44 -0.81 -3.87
C GLU A 42 -16.03 -0.21 -3.86
N SER A 43 -15.89 1.05 -3.44
CA SER A 43 -14.62 1.80 -3.45
C SER A 43 -14.13 2.20 -2.06
N LEU A 44 -14.99 2.16 -1.04
CA LEU A 44 -14.66 2.58 0.32
C LEU A 44 -13.72 1.60 1.02
N GLN A 45 -12.54 2.08 1.37
CA GLN A 45 -11.51 1.42 2.17
C GLN A 45 -11.68 1.74 3.66
N CYS A 46 -11.48 0.76 4.54
CA CYS A 46 -11.68 0.95 5.98
C CYS A 46 -10.65 1.93 6.59
N SER A 47 -9.46 2.05 6.00
CA SER A 47 -8.47 3.08 6.35
C SER A 47 -9.05 4.50 6.26
N SER A 48 -9.83 4.81 5.22
CA SER A 48 -10.47 6.12 5.06
C SER A 48 -11.49 6.43 6.15
N CYS A 49 -12.04 5.42 6.84
CA CYS A 49 -12.95 5.65 7.96
C CYS A 49 -12.23 6.20 9.20
N ALA A 50 -10.93 5.88 9.37
CA ALA A 50 -10.11 6.40 10.46
C ALA A 50 -9.74 7.89 10.26
N ASP A 51 -9.88 8.39 9.04
CA ASP A 51 -9.61 9.77 8.63
C ASP A 51 -10.84 10.69 8.76
N LEU A 52 -12.00 10.19 9.17
CA LEU A 52 -13.19 11.02 9.36
C LEU A 52 -13.12 11.98 10.57
N PRO A 53 -12.54 11.59 11.73
CA PRO A 53 -12.39 12.47 12.89
C PRO A 53 -11.63 13.77 12.63
N GLN A 54 -10.59 13.75 11.77
CA GLN A 54 -9.84 14.97 11.42
C GLN A 54 -10.68 16.02 10.68
N PHE A 55 -11.82 15.63 10.11
CA PHE A 55 -12.78 16.53 9.47
C PHE A 55 -14.02 16.79 10.33
N HIS A 56 -14.00 16.41 11.62
CA HIS A 56 -15.14 16.50 12.53
C HIS A 56 -16.35 15.67 12.08
N LEU A 57 -16.10 14.51 11.46
CA LEU A 57 -17.13 13.57 10.99
C LEU A 57 -17.16 12.29 11.84
N ASP A 58 -16.85 12.39 13.14
CA ASP A 58 -16.77 11.27 14.07
C ASP A 58 -18.05 10.41 14.12
N GLU A 59 -19.22 11.06 13.98
CA GLU A 59 -20.52 10.38 13.99
C GLU A 59 -20.68 9.40 12.83
N LEU A 60 -19.98 9.63 11.72
CA LEU A 60 -20.04 8.79 10.52
C LEU A 60 -19.09 7.58 10.59
N VAL A 61 -18.20 7.52 11.58
CA VAL A 61 -17.17 6.48 11.67
C VAL A 61 -17.80 5.09 11.81
N ALA A 62 -18.84 4.95 12.63
CA ALA A 62 -19.52 3.66 12.82
C ALA A 62 -20.18 3.17 11.52
N ASP A 63 -20.89 4.06 10.84
CA ASP A 63 -21.56 3.75 9.58
C ASP A 63 -20.55 3.46 8.46
N CYS A 64 -19.47 4.23 8.38
CA CYS A 64 -18.37 4.00 7.45
C CYS A 64 -17.75 2.61 7.64
N ASN A 65 -17.47 2.23 8.88
CA ASN A 65 -16.90 0.92 9.21
C ASN A 65 -17.86 -0.24 8.89
N SER A 66 -19.17 -0.01 8.91
CA SER A 66 -20.16 -1.02 8.49
C SER A 66 -20.21 -1.23 6.98
N CYS A 67 -19.70 -0.26 6.20
CA CYS A 67 -19.82 -0.18 4.75
C CYS A 67 -18.51 -0.36 3.99
N CYS A 68 -17.37 -0.27 4.69
CA CYS A 68 -16.05 -0.36 4.08
C CYS A 68 -15.65 -1.79 3.74
N ARG A 69 -14.79 -1.93 2.75
CA ARG A 69 -14.05 -3.17 2.49
C ARG A 69 -12.77 -3.12 3.29
N LYS A 70 -12.40 -4.26 3.88
CA LYS A 70 -11.07 -4.42 4.45
C LYS A 70 -10.06 -4.00 3.40
N ASP A 71 -9.18 -3.09 3.78
CA ASP A 71 -8.09 -2.70 2.93
C ASP A 71 -7.38 -3.99 2.50
N TYR A 72 -7.11 -4.13 1.21
CA TYR A 72 -5.97 -4.95 0.84
C TYR A 72 -4.80 -4.24 1.46
N VAL A 73 -4.42 -4.69 2.65
CA VAL A 73 -3.16 -4.34 3.24
C VAL A 73 -2.17 -4.89 2.20
N GLU A 74 -1.73 -4.06 1.26
CA GLU A 74 -0.36 -4.16 0.77
C GLU A 74 0.44 -4.18 2.05
N ALA A 75 0.78 -5.39 2.49
CA ALA A 75 1.20 -5.74 3.84
C ALA A 75 1.97 -4.57 4.41
N ARG A 76 1.42 -3.88 5.43
CA ARG A 76 1.93 -2.61 5.99
C ARG A 76 3.41 -2.56 5.70
N GLN A 77 3.78 -1.82 4.65
CA GLN A 77 5.11 -1.91 4.05
C GLN A 77 6.11 -1.86 5.20
N GLU A 78 6.75 -2.98 5.53
CA GLU A 78 7.65 -3.00 6.69
C GLU A 78 8.71 -1.95 6.43
N LYS A 79 8.73 -0.93 7.30
CA LYS A 79 9.64 0.18 7.16
C LYS A 79 11.04 -0.31 7.46
N TYR A 80 12.01 0.28 6.78
CA TYR A 80 13.40 -0.09 6.93
C TYR A 80 14.08 0.90 7.88
N PRO A 81 14.90 0.44 8.84
CA PRO A 81 15.59 1.31 9.77
C PRO A 81 16.74 2.09 9.10
N LEU A 82 17.25 1.62 7.96
CA LEU A 82 18.46 2.15 7.32
C LEU A 82 18.33 2.22 5.80
N ALA A 83 18.98 3.21 5.19
CA ALA A 83 19.17 3.30 3.75
C ALA A 83 20.58 3.76 3.35
N HIS A 84 21.14 3.15 2.32
CA HIS A 84 22.38 3.57 1.68
C HIS A 84 22.10 4.07 0.27
N ILE A 85 22.54 5.30 -0.03
CA ILE A 85 22.51 5.85 -1.38
C ILE A 85 23.88 5.64 -2.00
N GLU A 86 23.97 4.78 -3.01
CA GLU A 86 25.20 4.52 -3.75
C GLU A 86 25.28 5.40 -4.99
N ILE A 87 26.41 6.08 -5.15
CA ILE A 87 26.71 6.96 -6.29
C ILE A 87 28.16 6.77 -6.77
N CYS A 88 28.43 7.03 -8.04
CA CYS A 88 29.79 7.26 -8.52
C CYS A 88 30.02 8.75 -8.77
N GLU A 89 31.00 9.36 -8.10
CA GLU A 89 31.39 10.75 -8.43
C GLU A 89 31.82 10.92 -9.89
N CYS A 90 32.32 9.85 -10.51
CA CYS A 90 32.75 9.82 -11.91
C CYS A 90 31.63 10.08 -12.92
N ASN A 91 30.39 9.75 -12.57
CA ASN A 91 29.23 9.85 -13.48
C ASN A 91 28.08 10.68 -12.89
N LEU A 92 28.16 11.10 -11.63
CA LEU A 92 27.08 11.77 -10.90
C LEU A 92 26.55 13.01 -11.61
N GLY A 93 27.42 13.77 -12.29
CA GLY A 93 27.01 14.96 -13.07
C GLY A 93 26.07 14.66 -14.24
N ARG A 94 25.89 13.39 -14.63
CA ARG A 94 24.88 12.96 -15.62
C ARG A 94 23.48 12.84 -15.01
N PHE A 95 23.37 12.89 -13.68
CA PHE A 95 22.14 12.72 -12.92
C PHE A 95 21.90 13.96 -12.03
N PRO A 96 21.55 15.13 -12.60
CA PRO A 96 21.52 16.39 -11.86
C PRO A 96 20.59 16.36 -10.64
N GLN A 97 19.48 15.63 -10.72
CA GLN A 97 18.52 15.49 -9.62
C GLN A 97 19.10 14.67 -8.45
N ALA A 98 19.71 13.52 -8.75
CA ALA A 98 20.39 12.71 -7.74
C ALA A 98 21.61 13.45 -7.16
N GLU A 99 22.37 14.17 -8.00
CA GLU A 99 23.47 15.02 -7.57
C GLU A 99 23.01 16.11 -6.60
N ALA A 100 21.94 16.82 -6.97
CA ALA A 100 21.32 17.83 -6.12
C ALA A 100 20.93 17.20 -4.78
N PHE A 101 20.23 16.07 -4.78
CA PHE A 101 19.80 15.41 -3.55
C PHE A 101 20.96 15.08 -2.60
N VAL A 102 22.02 14.43 -3.10
CA VAL A 102 23.14 13.97 -2.25
C VAL A 102 24.08 15.11 -1.83
N LYS A 103 24.23 16.17 -2.63
CA LYS A 103 25.11 17.31 -2.31
C LYS A 103 24.44 18.42 -1.50
N SER A 104 23.13 18.64 -1.66
CA SER A 104 22.43 19.83 -1.13
C SER A 104 21.87 19.65 0.29
N ASN A 105 22.64 19.04 1.21
CA ASN A 105 22.24 18.79 2.61
C ASN A 105 20.91 18.02 2.80
N MET A 106 20.17 17.65 1.75
CA MET A 106 18.83 17.04 1.85
C MET A 106 18.88 15.74 2.64
N VAL A 107 19.93 14.94 2.44
CA VAL A 107 20.17 13.69 3.18
C VAL A 107 20.18 13.89 4.70
N LYS A 108 20.57 15.08 5.19
CA LYS A 108 20.61 15.38 6.63
C LYS A 108 19.23 15.35 7.28
N LYS A 109 18.14 15.47 6.51
CA LYS A 109 16.76 15.34 7.01
C LYS A 109 16.52 13.99 7.70
N TRP A 110 17.24 12.94 7.31
CA TRP A 110 17.12 11.60 7.88
C TRP A 110 18.26 11.23 8.86
N GLY A 111 19.02 12.22 9.34
CA GLY A 111 20.04 12.01 10.38
C GLY A 111 21.05 10.91 10.03
N THR A 112 21.11 9.88 10.86
CA THR A 112 22.03 8.75 10.70
C THR A 112 21.45 7.57 9.91
N CYS A 113 20.14 7.56 9.63
CA CYS A 113 19.50 6.45 8.92
C CYS A 113 19.97 6.34 7.47
N VAL A 114 20.15 7.49 6.81
CA VAL A 114 20.50 7.57 5.40
C VAL A 114 21.97 7.93 5.27
N LYS A 115 22.74 7.07 4.60
CA LYS A 115 24.16 7.30 4.34
C LYS A 115 24.45 7.29 2.84
N VAL A 116 25.36 8.16 2.40
CA VAL A 116 25.82 8.18 1.01
C VAL A 116 27.12 7.39 0.91
N HIS A 117 27.14 6.42 0.00
CA HIS A 117 28.29 5.55 -0.28
C HIS A 117 28.82 5.82 -1.70
N HIS A 118 30.13 6.04 -1.80
CA HIS A 118 30.79 6.33 -3.07
C HIS A 118 31.33 5.02 -3.66
N VAL A 119 30.68 4.52 -4.71
CA VAL A 119 31.00 3.24 -5.36
C VAL A 119 31.32 3.50 -6.82
N ARG A 120 32.53 3.15 -7.26
CA ARG A 120 32.96 3.40 -8.64
C ARG A 120 32.12 2.61 -9.65
N GLY A 121 31.69 3.29 -10.72
CA GLY A 121 30.94 2.69 -11.81
C GLY A 121 29.46 2.41 -11.51
N THR A 122 28.99 2.65 -10.28
CA THR A 122 27.58 2.48 -9.95
C THR A 122 26.73 3.60 -10.55
N LEU A 123 25.46 3.29 -10.81
CA LEU A 123 24.42 4.26 -11.12
C LEU A 123 23.76 4.68 -9.80
N PRO A 124 23.21 5.91 -9.69
CA PRO A 124 22.48 6.35 -8.52
C PRO A 124 21.43 5.32 -8.07
N THR A 125 21.64 4.76 -6.88
CA THR A 125 20.87 3.63 -6.37
C THR A 125 20.60 3.81 -4.88
N ILE A 126 19.37 3.52 -4.45
CA ILE A 126 19.01 3.41 -3.03
C ILE A 126 18.95 1.94 -2.65
N LYS A 127 19.63 1.58 -1.56
CA LYS A 127 19.53 0.28 -0.91
C LYS A 127 18.86 0.47 0.44
N LEU A 128 17.77 -0.26 0.69
CA LEU A 128 17.11 -0.31 1.99
C LEU A 128 17.67 -1.50 2.77
N LEU A 129 17.98 -1.28 4.03
CA LEU A 129 18.66 -2.25 4.88
C LEU A 129 17.84 -2.53 6.14
N ASP A 130 17.92 -3.75 6.63
CA ASP A 130 17.34 -4.14 7.91
C ASP A 130 18.19 -3.67 9.12
N ALA A 131 17.78 -4.05 10.32
CA ALA A 131 18.47 -3.69 11.57
C ALA A 131 19.86 -4.32 11.70
N GLN A 132 20.15 -5.38 10.94
CA GLN A 132 21.45 -6.04 10.89
C GLN A 132 22.37 -5.38 9.86
N GLY A 133 21.84 -4.46 9.03
CA GLY A 133 22.57 -3.80 7.96
C GLY A 133 22.65 -4.65 6.69
N GLU A 134 21.78 -5.65 6.54
CA GLU A 134 21.70 -6.45 5.32
C GLU A 134 20.75 -5.80 4.31
N VAL A 135 21.11 -5.86 3.03
CA VAL A 135 20.34 -5.22 1.95
C VAL A 135 19.08 -6.03 1.65
N GLN A 136 17.93 -5.45 1.91
CA GLN A 136 16.63 -6.08 1.68
C GLN A 136 16.01 -5.64 0.35
N LYS A 137 16.26 -4.40 -0.07
CA LYS A 137 15.69 -3.87 -1.32
C LYS A 137 16.63 -2.89 -2.02
N ILE A 138 16.62 -2.90 -3.34
CA ILE A 138 17.44 -2.04 -4.20
C ILE A 138 16.53 -1.31 -5.19
N MET A 139 16.70 0.01 -5.31
CA MET A 139 15.96 0.87 -6.22
C MET A 139 16.92 1.73 -7.04
N ASN A 140 16.75 1.71 -8.35
CA ASN A 140 17.46 2.63 -9.25
C ASN A 140 16.75 3.99 -9.23
N ILE A 141 17.51 5.08 -9.04
CA ILE A 141 16.99 6.44 -8.93
C ILE A 141 17.51 7.38 -10.02
N GLU A 142 18.07 6.84 -11.11
CA GLU A 142 18.64 7.64 -12.22
C GLU A 142 17.68 8.68 -12.79
N LYS A 143 16.38 8.34 -12.81
CA LYS A 143 15.32 9.16 -13.41
C LYS A 143 14.45 9.87 -12.39
N TRP A 144 14.74 9.74 -11.10
CA TRP A 144 13.91 10.32 -10.05
C TRP A 144 14.31 11.78 -9.85
N ASP A 145 13.33 12.64 -9.60
CA ASP A 145 13.55 13.98 -9.08
C ASP A 145 13.76 13.97 -7.56
N THR A 146 14.16 15.11 -7.00
CA THR A 146 14.45 15.23 -5.56
C THR A 146 13.22 14.99 -4.68
N ASP A 147 12.03 15.31 -5.18
CA ASP A 147 10.78 15.18 -4.46
C ASP A 147 10.36 13.72 -4.37
N THR A 148 10.46 12.99 -5.48
CA THR A 148 10.24 11.54 -5.55
C THR A 148 11.20 10.78 -4.62
N ILE A 149 12.49 11.15 -4.60
CA ILE A 149 13.46 10.54 -3.66
C ILE A 149 13.05 10.83 -2.22
N THR A 150 12.63 12.06 -1.93
CA THR A 150 12.20 12.48 -0.59
C THR A 150 10.97 11.74 -0.13
N GLU A 151 9.94 11.64 -0.98
CA GLU A 151 8.71 10.91 -0.70
C GLU A 151 8.99 9.44 -0.47
N PHE A 152 9.80 8.82 -1.35
CA PHE A 152 10.22 7.44 -1.20
C PHE A 152 10.87 7.19 0.16
N LEU A 153 11.84 8.01 0.57
CA LEU A 153 12.50 7.82 1.86
C LEU A 153 11.55 8.04 3.06
N ASN A 154 10.60 8.99 2.99
CA ASN A 154 9.63 9.20 4.08
C ASN A 154 8.65 8.02 4.22
N THR A 155 8.26 7.43 3.09
CA THR A 155 7.34 6.30 3.07
C THR A 155 8.00 5.01 3.53
N TRP A 156 9.25 4.77 3.11
CA TRP A 156 9.94 3.50 3.29
C TRP A 156 10.82 3.42 4.53
N LEU A 157 11.17 4.54 5.17
CA LEU A 157 12.01 4.55 6.36
C LEU A 157 11.22 4.81 7.64
N GLU A 158 11.72 4.21 8.72
CA GLU A 158 11.43 4.56 10.11
C GLU A 158 12.68 5.16 10.76
N CYS A 159 12.79 6.47 10.57
CA CYS A 159 13.66 7.35 11.34
C CYS A 159 12.78 8.12 12.34
#